data_AF-A0AAW2IML9-F1
#
_entry.id   AF-A0AAW2IML9-F1
#
_cell.length_a   1.000
_cell.length_b   1.000
_cell.length_c   1.000
_cell.angle_alpha   90.00
_cell.angle_beta   90.00
_cell.angle_gamma   90.00
#
_symmetry.space_group_name_H-M   'P 1'
#
loop_
_entity.id
_entity.type
_entity.pdbx_description
1 polymer ?
#
loop_
_entity_poly.entity_id
_entity_poly.type
_entity_poly.pdbx_seq_one_letter_code
_entity_poly.pdbx_strand_id
1 'polypeptide(L)'
;MEGVVSREIEVKVSASETWKAYGSLLLAQIGVDAFPDKYSGFKSCKVMATLEPSSKSFSPGVEGPPWYKEEFLVVDDVKRVKVGKFIEGGVLEQGFKSYVVTLEAIEKEEDECIMGKHRLCIV
;
A
#
# COMPACT_ATOMS: atom_id res chain seq x y z
N MET A 1 -2.15 22.64 -1.53
CA MET A 1 -0.79 22.52 -0.98
C MET A 1 -0.33 21.09 -1.22
N GLU A 2 0.92 20.87 -1.61
CA GLU A 2 1.45 19.52 -1.87
C GLU A 2 2.42 19.11 -0.77
N GLY A 3 2.37 17.86 -0.32
CA GLY A 3 3.23 17.32 0.72
C GLY A 3 3.77 15.95 0.35
N VAL A 4 5.07 15.73 0.55
CA VAL A 4 5.75 14.46 0.33
C VAL A 4 6.34 13.96 1.64
N VAL A 5 6.07 12.70 1.97
CA VAL A 5 6.67 12.01 3.12
C VAL A 5 7.28 10.71 2.64
N SER A 6 8.60 10.57 2.79
CA SER A 6 9.34 9.34 2.55
C SER A 6 9.72 8.65 3.87
N ARG A 7 9.74 7.32 3.88
CA ARG A 7 10.29 6.49 4.95
C ARG A 7 10.97 5.30 4.34
N GLU A 8 12.10 4.91 4.91
CA GLU A 8 12.87 3.74 4.52
C GLU A 8 12.99 2.81 5.73
N ILE A 9 12.87 1.51 5.50
CA ILE A 9 12.96 0.50 6.55
C ILE A 9 13.88 -0.62 6.05
N GLU A 10 14.88 -0.97 6.87
CA GLU A 10 15.75 -2.11 6.60
C GLU A 10 15.03 -3.42 6.96
N VAL A 11 15.09 -4.39 6.04
CA VAL A 11 14.47 -5.70 6.15
C VAL A 11 15.55 -6.77 5.94
N LYS A 12 15.63 -7.72 6.87
CA LYS A 12 16.61 -8.82 6.85
C LYS A 12 16.15 -9.99 5.98
N VAL A 13 15.71 -9.66 4.77
CA VAL A 13 15.29 -10.60 3.73
C VAL A 13 15.66 -9.96 2.39
N SER A 14 16.05 -10.76 1.38
CA SER A 14 16.34 -10.25 0.03
C SER A 14 15.18 -9.44 -0.55
N ALA A 15 15.47 -8.48 -1.42
CA ALA A 15 14.44 -7.64 -2.02
C ALA A 15 13.48 -8.47 -2.91
N SER A 16 13.95 -9.58 -3.49
CA SER A 16 13.09 -10.49 -4.26
C SER A 16 12.03 -11.16 -3.39
N GLU A 17 12.42 -11.74 -2.26
CA GLU A 17 11.47 -12.40 -1.35
C GLU A 17 10.53 -11.38 -0.70
N THR A 18 11.05 -10.22 -0.28
CA THR A 18 10.22 -9.14 0.25
C THR A 18 9.22 -8.65 -0.80
N TRP A 19 9.63 -8.54 -2.06
CA TRP A 19 8.76 -8.09 -3.15
C TRP A 19 7.56 -9.02 -3.40
N LYS A 20 7.70 -10.35 -3.21
CA LYS A 20 6.56 -11.28 -3.36
C LYS A 20 5.37 -10.90 -2.46
N ALA A 21 5.64 -10.38 -1.28
CA ALA A 21 4.60 -9.88 -0.37
C ALA A 21 4.12 -8.49 -0.77
N TYR A 22 5.05 -7.53 -0.95
CA TYR A 22 4.71 -6.11 -1.14
C TYR A 22 4.16 -5.78 -2.53
N GLY A 23 4.66 -6.44 -3.57
CA GLY A 23 4.20 -6.28 -4.96
C GLY A 23 2.80 -6.83 -5.19
N SER A 24 2.40 -7.85 -4.42
CA SER A 24 1.12 -8.55 -4.61
C SER A 24 0.00 -8.04 -3.68
N LEU A 25 -1.18 -8.66 -3.77
CA LEU A 25 -2.27 -8.47 -2.81
C LEU A 25 -2.00 -9.15 -1.46
N LEU A 26 -0.95 -9.98 -1.36
CA LEU A 26 -0.61 -10.71 -0.15
C LEU A 26 -0.34 -9.77 1.04
N LEU A 27 0.29 -8.61 0.80
CA LEU A 27 0.46 -7.59 1.84
C LEU A 27 -0.86 -7.15 2.47
N ALA A 28 -1.93 -7.05 1.67
CA ALA A 28 -3.23 -6.69 2.19
C ALA A 28 -3.83 -7.78 3.07
N GLN A 29 -3.63 -9.05 2.69
CA GLN A 29 -4.08 -10.21 3.46
C GLN A 29 -3.29 -10.36 4.77
N ILE A 30 -1.96 -10.27 4.71
CA ILE A 30 -1.08 -10.25 5.90
C ILE A 30 -1.50 -9.12 6.84
N GLY A 31 -1.85 -7.95 6.32
CA GLY A 31 -2.32 -6.83 7.14
C GLY A 31 -3.60 -7.13 7.91
N VAL A 32 -4.57 -7.80 7.27
CA VAL A 32 -5.83 -8.20 7.93
C VAL A 32 -5.55 -9.28 8.99
N ASP A 33 -4.76 -10.28 8.65
CA ASP A 33 -4.48 -11.42 9.55
C ASP A 33 -3.60 -11.03 10.74
N ALA A 34 -2.59 -10.19 10.52
CA ALA A 34 -1.64 -9.78 11.57
C ALA A 34 -2.20 -8.66 12.47
N PHE A 35 -3.17 -7.89 11.99
CA PHE A 35 -3.74 -6.76 12.74
C PHE A 35 -5.28 -6.78 12.71
N PRO A 36 -5.92 -7.80 13.30
CA PRO A 36 -7.39 -7.92 13.32
C PRO A 36 -8.06 -6.78 14.10
N ASP A 37 -7.36 -6.21 15.09
CA ASP A 37 -7.84 -5.03 15.84
C ASP A 37 -7.84 -3.74 15.01
N LYS A 38 -7.10 -3.72 13.89
CA LYS A 38 -6.98 -2.56 13.00
C LYS A 38 -7.82 -2.72 11.75
N TYR A 39 -7.86 -3.91 11.16
CA TYR A 39 -8.52 -4.19 9.91
C TYR A 39 -9.62 -5.24 10.07
N SER A 40 -10.82 -4.88 9.60
CA SER A 40 -12.01 -5.74 9.63
C SER A 40 -12.15 -6.59 8.37
N GLY A 41 -11.42 -6.27 7.29
CA GLY A 41 -11.39 -7.09 6.09
C GLY A 41 -10.71 -6.45 4.89
N PHE A 42 -10.51 -7.29 3.88
CA PHE A 42 -9.99 -6.92 2.57
C PHE A 42 -10.88 -7.53 1.48
N LYS A 43 -11.24 -6.73 0.48
CA LYS A 43 -11.96 -7.18 -0.70
C LYS A 43 -11.24 -6.69 -1.94
N SER A 44 -10.69 -7.62 -2.72
CA SER A 44 -10.24 -7.32 -4.08
C SER A 44 -11.45 -7.17 -5.01
N CYS A 45 -11.48 -6.12 -5.81
CA CYS A 45 -12.48 -5.93 -6.85
C CYS A 45 -11.83 -6.23 -8.20
N LYS A 46 -12.18 -7.37 -8.79
CA LYS A 46 -11.72 -7.77 -10.12
C LYS A 46 -12.48 -6.98 -11.19
N VAL A 47 -12.00 -5.78 -11.53
CA VAL A 47 -12.44 -5.07 -12.73
C VAL A 47 -11.42 -5.40 -13.83
N MET A 48 -11.87 -6.11 -14.86
CA MET A 48 -11.01 -6.52 -15.96
C MET A 48 -10.48 -5.32 -16.75
N ALA A 49 -9.20 -5.43 -17.11
CA ALA A 49 -8.37 -4.50 -17.85
C ALA A 49 -7.89 -3.27 -17.07
N THR A 50 -6.62 -3.35 -16.64
CA THR A 50 -5.79 -2.25 -16.13
C THR A 50 -5.97 -1.95 -14.64
N LEU A 51 -5.32 -2.80 -13.83
CA LEU A 51 -5.07 -2.66 -12.38
C LEU A 51 -6.29 -2.87 -11.47
N GLU A 52 -6.13 -3.76 -10.48
CA GLU A 52 -7.23 -4.22 -9.64
C GLU A 52 -7.50 -3.24 -8.49
N PRO A 53 -8.64 -2.55 -8.46
CA PRO A 53 -9.03 -1.76 -7.31
C PRO A 53 -9.27 -2.67 -6.11
N SER A 54 -8.73 -2.28 -4.95
CA SER A 54 -8.80 -3.04 -3.72
C SER A 54 -9.40 -2.21 -2.60
N SER A 55 -10.30 -2.79 -1.82
CA SER A 55 -10.99 -2.13 -0.71
C SER A 55 -10.56 -2.74 0.63
N LYS A 56 -10.29 -1.88 1.60
CA LYS A 56 -9.91 -2.25 2.97
C LYS A 56 -10.84 -1.57 3.95
N SER A 57 -11.25 -2.31 4.97
CA SER A 57 -12.09 -1.81 6.06
C SER A 57 -11.31 -1.80 7.37
N PHE A 58 -11.49 -0.74 8.16
CA PHE A 58 -10.93 -0.62 9.50
C PHE A 58 -11.90 -1.22 10.52
N SER A 59 -11.37 -1.72 11.63
CA SER A 59 -12.19 -2.28 12.71
C SER A 59 -13.01 -1.19 13.43
N PRO A 60 -14.22 -1.49 13.92
CA PRO A 60 -15.05 -0.52 14.64
C PRO A 60 -14.29 0.05 15.85
N GLY A 61 -14.27 1.39 15.98
CA GLY A 61 -13.56 2.08 17.08
C GLY A 61 -12.13 2.53 16.75
N VAL A 62 -11.60 2.22 15.56
CA VAL A 62 -10.36 2.82 15.07
C VAL A 62 -10.65 4.24 14.59
N GLU A 63 -9.94 5.24 15.11
CA GLU A 63 -10.05 6.62 14.65
C GLU A 63 -9.67 6.73 13.17
N GLY A 64 -10.62 7.22 12.37
CA GLY A 64 -10.43 7.44 10.95
C GLY A 64 -11.62 6.99 10.09
N PRO A 65 -11.50 7.13 8.77
CA PRO A 65 -12.50 6.70 7.81
C PRO A 65 -12.64 5.18 7.88
N PRO A 66 -13.87 4.63 7.84
CA PRO A 66 -14.12 3.22 8.10
C PRO A 66 -13.58 2.27 7.02
N TRP A 67 -13.27 2.80 5.84
CA TRP A 67 -12.72 2.04 4.74
C TRP A 67 -12.00 2.95 3.76
N TYR A 68 -11.24 2.36 2.84
CA TYR A 68 -10.71 3.05 1.68
C TYR A 68 -10.62 2.10 0.49
N LYS A 69 -10.65 2.68 -0.71
CA LYS A 69 -10.43 1.99 -1.97
C LYS A 69 -9.21 2.58 -2.65
N GLU A 70 -8.29 1.71 -3.03
CA GLU A 70 -7.07 2.05 -3.77
C GLU A 70 -7.06 1.37 -5.13
N GLU A 71 -6.50 2.05 -6.12
CA GLU A 71 -6.19 1.52 -7.44
C GLU A 71 -4.68 1.47 -7.58
N PHE A 72 -4.13 0.34 -8.02
CA PHE A 72 -2.72 0.29 -8.38
C PHE A 72 -2.55 1.03 -9.71
N LEU A 73 -1.54 1.88 -9.83
CA LEU A 73 -1.20 2.57 -11.07
C LEU A 73 -0.04 1.87 -11.78
N VAL A 74 0.90 1.34 -11.00
CA VAL A 74 2.10 0.66 -11.48
C VAL A 74 2.38 -0.52 -10.57
N VAL A 75 2.67 -1.67 -11.17
CA VAL A 75 3.31 -2.81 -10.51
C VAL A 75 4.41 -3.27 -11.47
N ASP A 76 5.65 -2.95 -11.14
CA ASP A 76 6.84 -3.31 -11.92
C ASP A 76 7.66 -4.32 -11.14
N ASP A 77 7.54 -5.60 -11.52
CA ASP A 77 8.24 -6.70 -10.85
C ASP A 77 9.75 -6.70 -11.10
N VAL A 78 10.21 -6.08 -12.20
CA VAL A 78 11.64 -6.00 -12.53
C VAL A 78 12.32 -4.96 -11.65
N LYS A 79 11.70 -3.78 -11.52
CA LYS A 79 12.20 -2.71 -10.65
C LYS A 79 11.78 -2.87 -9.19
N ARG A 80 10.85 -3.79 -8.90
CA ARG A 80 10.25 -4.01 -7.58
C ARG A 80 9.62 -2.72 -7.03
N VAL A 81 8.85 -2.05 -7.89
CA VAL A 81 8.16 -0.78 -7.58
C VAL A 81 6.66 -0.90 -7.79
N LYS A 82 5.88 -0.46 -6.81
CA LYS A 82 4.42 -0.45 -6.84
C LYS A 82 3.92 0.93 -6.47
N VAL A 83 3.04 1.47 -7.30
CA VAL A 83 2.38 2.75 -7.06
C VAL A 83 0.90 2.48 -6.92
N GLY A 84 0.30 2.92 -5.81
CA GLY A 84 -1.13 2.86 -5.54
C GLY A 84 -1.69 4.24 -5.27
N LYS A 85 -2.91 4.51 -5.73
CA LYS A 85 -3.62 5.76 -5.52
C LYS A 85 -4.95 5.49 -4.84
N PHE A 86 -5.28 6.29 -3.84
CA PHE A 86 -6.58 6.24 -3.20
C PHE A 86 -7.59 6.88 -4.17
N ILE A 87 -8.70 6.18 -4.40
CA ILE A 87 -9.76 6.63 -5.30
C ILE A 87 -11.05 6.96 -4.56
N GLU A 88 -11.28 6.33 -3.40
CA GLU A 88 -12.50 6.55 -2.60
C GLU A 88 -12.24 6.22 -1.12
N GLY A 89 -12.98 6.86 -0.22
CA GLY A 89 -12.83 6.65 1.22
C GLY A 89 -11.47 7.11 1.76
N GLY A 90 -11.14 6.67 2.97
CA GLY A 90 -9.86 6.95 3.59
C GLY A 90 -9.59 8.45 3.73
N VAL A 91 -8.32 8.83 3.59
CA VAL A 91 -7.88 10.22 3.75
C VAL A 91 -8.58 11.20 2.79
N LEU A 92 -9.17 10.73 1.68
CA LEU A 92 -9.92 11.60 0.77
C LEU A 92 -11.18 12.18 1.44
N GLU A 93 -11.82 11.42 2.33
CA GLU A 93 -12.96 11.91 3.13
C GLU A 93 -12.53 12.89 4.23
N GLN A 94 -11.23 12.99 4.50
CA GLN A 94 -10.64 13.93 5.46
C GLN A 94 -10.17 15.24 4.81
N GLY A 95 -10.51 15.47 3.53
CA GLY A 95 -10.23 16.72 2.81
C GLY A 95 -9.00 16.68 1.89
N PHE A 96 -8.33 15.53 1.76
CA PHE A 96 -7.27 15.36 0.77
C PHE A 96 -7.85 15.20 -0.64
N LYS A 97 -7.30 15.91 -1.62
CA LYS A 97 -7.70 15.78 -3.04
C LYS A 97 -7.10 14.55 -3.70
N SER A 98 -5.88 14.18 -3.33
CA SER A 98 -5.24 12.97 -3.82
C SER A 98 -4.23 12.42 -2.83
N TYR A 99 -4.13 11.10 -2.77
CA TYR A 99 -3.15 10.40 -1.97
C TYR A 99 -2.56 9.24 -2.78
N VAL A 100 -1.25 9.30 -3.01
CA VAL A 100 -0.49 8.31 -3.78
C VAL A 100 0.58 7.72 -2.89
N VAL A 101 0.69 6.40 -2.90
CA VAL A 101 1.68 5.62 -2.16
C VAL A 101 2.55 4.88 -3.16
N THR A 102 3.86 5.09 -3.07
CA THR A 102 4.87 4.29 -3.78
C THR A 102 5.58 3.40 -2.79
N LEU A 103 5.68 2.11 -3.12
CA LEU A 103 6.43 1.10 -2.40
C LEU A 103 7.53 0.60 -3.32
N GLU A 104 8.76 0.54 -2.82
CA GLU A 104 9.91 0.04 -3.57
C GLU A 104 10.77 -0.88 -2.69
N ALA A 105 11.25 -1.98 -3.27
CA ALA A 105 12.18 -2.89 -2.63
C ALA A 105 13.56 -2.76 -3.28
N ILE A 106 14.52 -2.20 -2.55
CA ILE A 106 15.88 -1.95 -3.02
C ILE A 106 16.80 -2.99 -2.41
N GLU A 107 17.54 -3.71 -3.24
CA GLU A 107 18.56 -4.67 -2.75
C GLU A 107 19.68 -3.92 -2.02
N LYS A 108 20.07 -4.42 -0.86
CA LYS A 108 21.21 -3.88 -0.10
C LYS A 108 22.34 -4.91 -0.04
N GLU A 109 22.05 -6.12 0.41
CA GLU A 109 22.94 -7.29 0.43
C GLU A 109 22.17 -8.55 0.00
N GLU A 110 22.85 -9.71 -0.12
CA GLU A 110 22.23 -10.96 -0.62
C GLU A 110 20.95 -11.36 0.16
N ASP A 111 20.92 -11.08 1.46
CA ASP A 111 19.80 -11.38 2.36
C ASP A 111 19.23 -10.13 3.06
N GLU A 112 19.54 -8.93 2.56
CA GLU A 112 19.05 -7.67 3.14
C GLU A 112 18.53 -6.72 2.08
N CYS A 113 17.39 -6.09 2.35
CA CYS A 113 16.85 -5.04 1.49
C CYS A 113 16.36 -3.83 2.26
N ILE A 114 16.22 -2.71 1.54
CA ILE A 114 15.57 -1.50 2.01
C ILE A 114 14.18 -1.44 1.38
N MET A 115 13.16 -1.36 2.23
CA MET A 115 11.80 -1.06 1.81
C MET A 115 11.54 0.44 1.89
N GLY A 116 11.51 1.08 0.72
CA GLY A 116 11.10 2.46 0.55
C GLY A 116 9.58 2.59 0.53
N LYS A 117 9.06 3.57 1.26
CA LYS A 117 7.67 3.99 1.22
C LYS A 117 7.59 5.50 1.06
N HIS A 118 7.13 5.93 -0.11
CA HIS A 118 6.89 7.33 -0.42
C HIS A 118 5.40 7.61 -0.45
N ARG A 119 4.99 8.71 0.17
CA ARG A 119 3.61 9.18 0.20
C ARG A 119 3.55 10.58 -0.36
N LEU A 120 2.79 10.76 -1.42
CA LEU A 120 2.48 12.06 -1.99
C LEU A 120 1.01 12.38 -1.68
N CYS A 121 0.80 13.51 -1.00
CA CYS A 121 -0.52 13.98 -0.60
C CYS A 121 -0.76 15.37 -1.21
N ILE A 122 -1.97 15.60 -1.71
CA ILE A 122 -2.43 16.92 -2.14
C ILE A 122 -3.65 17.29 -1.31
N VAL A 123 -3.59 18.46 -0.66
CA VAL A 123 -4.67 19.07 0.14
C VAL A 123 -5.22 20.27 -0.63
#